data_AF-A0A7C7JM76-F1
#
_entry.id   AF-A0A7C7JM76-F1
#
_cell.length_a   1.000
_cell.length_b   1.000
_cell.length_c   1.000
_cell.angle_alpha   90.00
_cell.angle_beta   90.00
_cell.angle_gamma   90.00
#
_symmetry.space_group_name_H-M   'P 1'
#
loop_
_entity.id
_entity.type
_entity.pdbx_description
1 polymer ?
#
loop_
_entity_poly.entity_id
_entity_poly.type
_entity_poly.pdbx_seq_one_letter_code
_entity_poly.pdbx_strand_id
1 'polypeptide(L)'
;MEDKLLLGLLFLDKKFKTPSDVEELRPHIELVLKLASQREEFTEEERYLLRKLIYKIDRFSEFLDEQYRLWVDKLKIEGRA
;
A
#
# COMPACT_ATOMS: atom_id res chain seq x y z
N MET A 1 13.72 16.71 -16.39
CA MET A 1 12.89 15.51 -16.61
C MET A 1 12.41 15.09 -15.23
N GLU A 2 11.11 15.07 -14.98
CA GLU A 2 10.55 14.74 -13.66
C GLU A 2 10.95 13.31 -13.25
N ASP A 3 11.49 13.13 -12.04
CA ASP A 3 11.84 11.79 -11.55
C ASP A 3 10.55 11.02 -11.23
N LYS A 4 10.23 10.07 -12.13
CA LYS A 4 8.98 9.29 -12.06
C LYS A 4 8.88 8.44 -10.80
N LEU A 5 10.00 8.02 -10.21
CA LEU A 5 9.99 7.21 -8.99
C LEU A 5 9.63 8.08 -7.78
N LEU A 6 10.36 9.18 -7.58
CA LEU A 6 10.11 10.09 -6.46
C LEU A 6 8.68 10.65 -6.50
N LEU A 7 8.19 11.03 -7.69
CA LEU A 7 6.81 11.49 -7.86
C LEU A 7 5.78 10.42 -7.48
N GLY A 8 6.00 9.17 -7.92
CA GLY A 8 5.12 8.05 -7.57
C GLY A 8 5.11 7.78 -6.07
N LEU A 9 6.28 7.85 -5.42
CA LEU A 9 6.41 7.69 -3.98
C LEU A 9 5.70 8.81 -3.20
N LEU A 10 5.86 10.07 -3.61
CA LEU A 10 5.18 11.21 -2.99
C LEU A 10 3.66 11.15 -3.18
N PHE A 11 3.21 10.72 -4.37
CA PHE A 11 1.80 10.49 -4.63
C PHE A 11 1.22 9.43 -3.68
N LEU A 12 1.87 8.27 -3.58
CA LEU A 12 1.45 7.20 -2.69
C LEU A 12 1.52 7.63 -1.21
N ASP A 13 2.53 8.39 -0.80
CA ASP A 13 2.60 8.85 0.59
C ASP A 13 1.42 9.77 0.96
N LYS A 14 1.01 10.63 0.02
CA LYS A 14 -0.12 11.55 0.19
C LYS A 14 -1.48 10.84 0.12
N LYS A 15 -1.60 9.81 -0.72
CA LYS A 15 -2.87 9.13 -1.02
C LYS A 15 -3.14 7.92 -0.15
N PHE A 16 -2.10 7.19 0.25
CA PHE A 16 -2.23 5.95 0.99
C PHE A 16 -2.45 6.22 2.49
N LYS A 17 -3.72 6.50 2.80
CA LYS A 17 -4.37 6.87 4.08
C LYS A 17 -4.65 5.71 5.02
N THR A 18 -5.37 4.75 4.46
CA THR A 18 -6.16 3.76 5.17
C THR A 18 -5.99 2.38 4.56
N PRO A 19 -6.34 1.29 5.28
CA PRO A 19 -6.24 -0.06 4.75
C PRO A 19 -7.05 -0.29 3.46
N SER A 20 -8.23 0.33 3.32
CA SER A 20 -9.07 0.20 2.13
C SER A 20 -8.42 0.80 0.87
N ASP A 21 -7.49 1.74 1.03
CA ASP A 21 -6.82 2.39 -0.09
C ASP A 21 -5.86 1.42 -0.82
N VAL A 22 -5.50 0.28 -0.20
CA VAL A 22 -4.63 -0.74 -0.82
C VAL A 22 -5.17 -1.20 -2.17
N GLU A 23 -6.47 -1.49 -2.25
CA GLU A 23 -7.10 -1.99 -3.48
C GLU A 23 -7.12 -0.93 -4.59
N GLU A 24 -7.48 0.31 -4.25
CA GLU A 24 -7.53 1.43 -5.20
C GLU A 24 -6.12 1.80 -5.68
N LEU A 25 -5.14 1.81 -4.78
CA LEU A 25 -3.77 2.22 -5.08
C LEU A 25 -2.91 1.09 -5.61
N ARG A 26 -3.39 -0.16 -5.64
CA ARG A 26 -2.64 -1.34 -6.08
C ARG A 26 -1.90 -1.11 -7.41
N PRO A 27 -2.52 -0.57 -8.49
CA PRO A 27 -1.81 -0.35 -9.75
C PRO A 27 -0.66 0.66 -9.64
N HIS A 28 -0.81 1.67 -8.77
CA HIS A 28 0.21 2.68 -8.52
C HIS A 28 1.36 2.12 -7.67
N ILE A 29 1.03 1.29 -6.68
CA ILE A 29 2.02 0.59 -5.85
C ILE A 29 2.87 -0.33 -6.74
N GLU A 30 2.23 -1.17 -7.57
CA GLU A 30 2.93 -2.07 -8.50
C GLU A 30 3.86 -1.31 -9.45
N LEU A 31 3.40 -0.18 -9.99
CA LEU A 31 4.21 0.66 -10.87
C LEU A 31 5.43 1.24 -10.14
N VAL A 32 5.26 1.77 -8.93
CA VAL A 32 6.35 2.33 -8.13
C VAL A 32 7.38 1.26 -7.76
N LEU A 33 6.93 0.07 -7.36
CA LEU A 33 7.83 -1.05 -7.05
C LEU A 33 8.58 -1.52 -8.30
N LYS A 34 7.94 -1.56 -9.46
CA LYS A 34 8.60 -1.85 -10.73
C LYS A 34 9.68 -0.81 -11.06
N LEU A 35 9.38 0.49 -10.94
CA LEU A 35 10.35 1.55 -11.15
C LEU A 35 11.52 1.45 -10.16
N ALA A 36 11.24 1.17 -8.89
CA ALA A 36 12.28 0.97 -7.88
C ALA A 36 13.18 -0.23 -8.20
N SER A 37 12.63 -1.33 -8.71
CA SER A 37 13.42 -2.52 -9.09
C SER A 37 14.41 -2.29 -10.23
N GLN A 38 14.20 -1.23 -11.02
CA GLN A 38 15.06 -0.86 -12.15
C GLN A 38 16.18 0.12 -11.73
N ARG A 39 16.23 0.54 -10.46
CA ARG A 39 17.24 1.47 -9.94
C ARG A 39 18.39 0.71 -9.28
N GLU A 40 19.60 1.16 -9.59
CA GLU A 40 20.82 0.67 -8.94
C GLU A 40 21.04 1.34 -7.57
N GLU A 41 20.66 2.61 -7.46
CA GLU A 41 20.81 3.41 -6.24
C GLU A 41 19.56 4.23 -5.97
N PHE A 42 19.37 4.56 -4.69
CA PHE A 42 18.28 5.40 -4.20
C PHE A 42 18.85 6.57 -3.41
N THR A 43 18.23 7.72 -3.58
CA THR A 43 18.43 8.87 -2.69
C THR A 43 17.95 8.54 -1.27
N GLU A 44 18.35 9.36 -0.28
CA GLU A 44 17.88 9.19 1.10
C GLU A 44 16.36 9.34 1.21
N GLU A 45 15.77 10.28 0.46
CA GLU A 45 14.33 10.51 0.43
C GLU A 45 13.57 9.33 -0.20
N GLU A 46 14.03 8.80 -1.33
CA GLU A 46 13.41 7.62 -1.95
C GLU A 46 13.48 6.41 -1.03
N ARG A 47 14.62 6.19 -0.34
CA ARG A 47 14.75 5.10 0.65
C ARG A 47 13.76 5.25 1.79
N TYR A 48 13.60 6.46 2.32
CA TYR A 48 12.65 6.74 3.38
C TYR A 48 11.22 6.44 2.93
N LEU A 49 10.82 6.95 1.76
CA LEU A 49 9.46 6.78 1.23
C LEU A 49 9.16 5.33 0.85
N LEU A 50 10.11 4.60 0.25
CA LEU A 50 9.98 3.17 -0.06
C LEU A 50 9.78 2.34 1.21
N ARG A 51 10.58 2.57 2.26
CA ARG A 51 10.42 1.89 3.56
C ARG A 51 9.05 2.17 4.17
N LYS A 52 8.60 3.43 4.12
CA LYS A 52 7.29 3.83 4.63
C LYS A 52 6.16 3.17 3.85
N LEU A 53 6.28 3.06 2.52
CA LEU A 53 5.32 2.38 1.66
C LEU A 53 5.23 0.89 2.02
N ILE A 54 6.35 0.18 2.09
CA ILE A 54 6.40 -1.25 2.45
C ILE A 54 5.77 -1.47 3.82
N TYR A 55 6.14 -0.67 4.82
CA TYR A 55 5.55 -0.75 6.16
C TYR A 55 4.02 -0.56 6.16
N LYS A 56 3.49 0.38 5.37
CA LYS A 56 2.04 0.58 5.22
C LYS A 56 1.38 -0.63 4.57
N ILE A 57 1.98 -1.21 3.52
CA ILE A 57 1.47 -2.40 2.84
C ILE A 57 1.40 -3.57 3.82
N ASP A 58 2.50 -3.87 4.51
CA ASP A 58 2.58 -4.99 5.46
C ASP A 58 1.54 -4.84 6.58
N ARG A 59 1.53 -3.68 7.24
CA ARG A 59 0.59 -3.37 8.33
C ARG A 59 -0.87 -3.46 7.89
N PHE A 60 -1.19 -3.02 6.67
CA PHE A 60 -2.57 -3.02 6.20
C PHE A 60 -2.99 -4.35 5.57
N SER A 61 -2.04 -5.15 5.07
CA SER A 61 -2.31 -6.53 4.69
C SER A 61 -2.73 -7.37 5.90
N GLU A 62 -2.06 -7.20 7.04
CA GLU A 62 -2.47 -7.80 8.32
C GLU A 62 -3.86 -7.32 8.76
N PHE A 63 -4.16 -6.04 8.55
CA PHE A 63 -5.47 -5.46 8.87
C PHE A 63 -6.59 -5.96 7.95
N LEU A 64 -6.31 -6.27 6.67
CA LEU A 64 -7.29 -6.83 5.75
C LEU A 64 -7.64 -8.27 6.10
N ASP A 65 -6.69 -9.08 6.58
CA ASP A 65 -6.98 -10.42 7.10
C ASP A 65 -7.85 -10.37 8.37
N GLU A 66 -7.59 -9.39 9.24
CA GLU A 66 -8.34 -9.21 10.48
C GLU A 66 -9.74 -8.60 10.24
N GLN A 67 -9.87 -7.62 9.34
CA GLN A 67 -11.15 -7.05 8.92
C GLN A 67 -11.97 -8.04 8.09
N TYR A 68 -11.35 -8.86 7.24
CA TYR A 68 -12.05 -9.93 6.53
C TYR A 68 -12.61 -10.96 7.51
N ARG A 69 -11.85 -11.36 8.54
CA ARG A 69 -12.38 -12.21 9.63
C ARG A 69 -13.53 -11.54 10.40
N LEU A 70 -13.37 -10.29 10.80
CA LEU A 70 -14.41 -9.54 11.52
C LEU A 70 -15.68 -9.34 10.65
N TRP A 71 -15.52 -9.14 9.34
CA TRP A 71 -16.61 -8.99 8.39
C TRP A 71 -17.31 -10.33 8.11
N VAL A 72 -16.55 -11.41 7.94
CA VAL A 72 -17.06 -12.79 7.85
C VAL A 72 -17.80 -13.20 9.13
N ASP A 73 -17.28 -12.87 10.31
CA ASP A 73 -17.93 -13.19 11.59
C ASP A 73 -19.19 -12.34 11.82
N LYS A 74 -19.20 -11.08 11.39
CA LYS A 74 -20.41 -10.24 11.41
C LYS A 74 -21.49 -10.77 10.46
N LEU A 75 -21.11 -11.27 9.28
CA LEU A 75 -22.04 -11.89 8.32
C LEU A 75 -22.55 -13.28 8.76
N LYS A 76 -21.78 -14.04 9.54
CA LYS A 76 -22.26 -15.31 10.13
C LYS A 76 -23.35 -15.11 11.19
N ILE A 77 -23.40 -13.95 11.85
CA ILE A 77 -24.45 -13.63 12.83
C ILE A 77 -25.76 -13.21 12.14
N GLU A 78 -25.70 -12.58 10.96
CA GLU A 78 -26.90 -12.20 10.20
C GLU A 78 -27.48 -13.37 9.36
N GLY A 79 -26.75 -14.48 9.21
CA GLY A 79 -27.13 -15.65 8.41
C GLY A 79 -27.58 -16.89 9.20
N ARG A 80 -28.07 -16.76 10.44
CA ARG A 80 -28.71 -17.86 11.17
C ARG A 80 -30.10 -17.46 11.68
N ALA A 81 -31.09 -17.67 10.81
CA ALA A 81 -32.41 -18.15 11.20
C ALA A 81 -32.39 -19.69 11.28
#